data_AF-A0AAJ5VBD7-F1
#
_entry.id   AF-A0AAJ5VBD7-F1
#
_cell.length_a   1.000
_cell.length_b   1.000
_cell.length_c   1.000
_cell.angle_alpha   90.00
_cell.angle_beta   90.00
_cell.angle_gamma   90.00
#
_symmetry.space_group_name_H-M   'P 1'
#
loop_
_entity.id
_entity.type
_entity.pdbx_description
1 polymer ?
#
loop_
_entity_poly.entity_id
_entity_poly.type
_entity_poly.pdbx_seq_one_letter_code
_entity_poly.pdbx_strand_id
1 'polypeptide(L)'
;MYVSVEVITMLATAVTLLVAIISGFGWMINRMDARFAEVVARFDARFEAQDAKLGARFEAQDARFDARFEAQDAKFGARFDRIEQEIVEVKIAIARLEGPAPRLIAAR
;
A
#
# COMPACT_ATOMS: atom_id res chain seq x y z
N MET A 1 34.07 70.58 16.45
CA MET A 1 34.11 70.01 15.08
C MET A 1 32.66 69.94 14.60
N TYR A 2 32.21 70.86 13.76
CA TYR A 2 30.82 70.87 13.28
C TYR A 2 30.69 69.89 12.11
N VAL A 3 29.75 68.95 12.20
CA VAL A 3 29.37 68.08 11.08
C VAL A 3 28.59 68.93 10.08
N SER A 4 28.96 68.89 8.79
CA SER A 4 28.24 69.64 7.75
C SER A 4 26.88 69.02 7.46
N VAL A 5 25.90 69.85 7.09
CA VAL A 5 24.53 69.42 6.74
C VAL A 5 24.53 68.36 5.64
N GLU A 6 25.46 68.47 4.69
CA GLU A 6 25.64 67.50 3.60
C GLU A 6 25.94 66.09 4.11
N VAL A 7 26.84 65.94 5.09
CA VAL A 7 27.17 64.64 5.70
C VAL A 7 25.95 64.03 6.38
N ILE A 8 25.13 64.84 7.06
CA ILE A 8 23.89 64.38 7.71
C ILE A 8 22.90 63.86 6.66
N THR A 9 22.72 64.59 5.56
CA THR A 9 21.81 64.17 4.48
C THR A 9 22.29 62.91 3.75
N MET A 10 23.60 62.77 3.51
CA MET A 10 24.18 61.56 2.90
C MET A 10 23.99 60.33 3.80
N LEU A 11 24.17 60.48 5.12
CA LEU A 11 23.89 59.40 6.06
C LEU A 11 22.40 59.05 6.11
N ALA A 12 21.52 60.05 6.09
CA ALA A 12 20.08 59.83 6.08
C ALA A 12 19.61 59.07 4.82
N THR A 13 20.13 59.41 3.64
CA THR A 13 19.79 58.71 2.39
C THR A 13 20.37 57.29 2.37
N ALA A 14 21.60 57.10 2.87
CA ALA A 14 22.21 55.78 3.01
C ALA A 14 21.38 54.87 3.94
N VAL A 15 20.94 55.38 5.09
CA VAL A 15 20.06 54.65 6.03
C VAL A 15 18.73 54.32 5.38
N THR A 16 18.11 55.28 4.67
CA THR A 16 16.84 55.06 3.99
C THR A 16 16.93 53.96 2.92
N LEU A 17 18.02 53.95 2.13
CA LEU A 17 18.29 52.89 1.16
C LEU A 17 18.47 51.53 1.83
N LEU A 18 19.22 51.47 2.94
CA LEU A 18 19.42 50.23 3.69
C LEU A 18 18.10 49.67 4.22
N VAL A 19 17.24 50.52 4.80
CA VAL A 19 15.92 50.11 5.30
C VAL A 19 15.04 49.61 4.16
N ALA A 20 15.04 50.28 3.01
CA ALA A 20 14.29 49.84 1.84
C ALA A 20 14.75 48.47 1.33
N ILE A 21 16.07 48.24 1.27
CA ILE A 21 16.66 46.96 0.88
C ILE A 21 16.25 45.87 1.87
N ILE A 22 16.43 46.09 3.18
CA ILE A 22 16.09 45.11 4.23
C ILE A 22 14.59 44.76 4.18
N SER A 23 13.74 45.76 4.01
CA SER A 23 12.28 45.57 3.90
C SER A 23 11.91 44.77 2.65
N GLY A 24 12.55 45.08 1.52
CA GLY A 24 12.36 44.36 0.26
C GLY A 24 12.79 42.88 0.36
N PHE A 25 13.92 42.61 1.00
CA PHE A 25 14.36 41.24 1.29
C PHE A 25 13.40 40.50 2.22
N GLY A 26 12.93 41.15 3.30
CA GLY A 26 11.94 40.57 4.20
C GLY A 26 10.64 40.19 3.48
N TRP A 27 10.15 41.08 2.61
CA TRP A 27 8.97 40.78 1.77
C TRP A 27 9.22 39.61 0.81
N MET A 28 10.40 39.57 0.18
CA MET A 28 10.76 38.49 -0.75
C MET A 28 10.81 37.13 -0.06
N ILE A 29 11.42 37.06 1.13
CA ILE A 29 11.50 35.83 1.93
C ILE A 29 10.09 35.35 2.30
N ASN A 30 9.25 36.21 2.88
CA ASN A 30 7.88 35.85 3.23
C ASN A 30 7.07 35.36 2.03
N ARG A 31 7.25 35.99 0.87
CA ARG A 31 6.59 35.57 -0.37
C ARG A 31 7.09 34.22 -0.87
N MET A 32 8.39 33.95 -0.70
CA MET A 32 9.01 32.69 -1.06
C MET A 32 8.52 31.57 -0.13
N ASP A 33 8.48 31.80 1.18
CA ASP A 33 7.96 30.85 2.17
C ASP A 33 6.50 30.49 1.90
N ALA A 34 5.65 31.47 1.61
CA ALA A 34 4.25 31.22 1.26
C ALA A 34 4.12 30.31 0.01
N ARG A 35 4.95 30.53 -1.00
CA ARG A 35 4.96 29.67 -2.21
C ARG A 35 5.47 28.28 -1.93
N PHE A 36 6.50 28.14 -1.10
CA PHE A 36 7.00 26.83 -0.69
C PHE A 36 5.97 26.07 0.13
N ALA A 37 5.30 26.72 1.08
CA ALA A 37 4.22 26.11 1.85
C ALA A 37 3.08 25.60 0.95
N GLU A 38 2.67 26.39 -0.07
CA GLU A 38 1.67 25.96 -1.05
C GLU A 38 2.13 24.75 -1.85
N VAL A 39 3.40 24.73 -2.28
CA VAL A 39 3.97 23.59 -3.03
C VAL A 39 4.01 22.34 -2.16
N VAL A 40 4.49 22.44 -0.92
CA VAL A 40 4.52 21.32 0.05
C VAL A 40 3.12 20.77 0.26
N ALA A 41 2.13 21.63 0.54
CA ALA A 41 0.74 21.20 0.73
C ALA A 41 0.17 20.47 -0.50
N ARG A 42 0.52 20.91 -1.73
CA ARG A 42 0.13 20.22 -2.97
C ARG A 42 0.82 18.86 -3.12
N PHE A 43 2.07 18.74 -2.70
CA PHE A 43 2.77 17.45 -2.70
C PHE A 43 2.15 16.50 -1.68
N ASP A 44 1.92 16.94 -0.45
CA ASP A 44 1.30 16.13 0.59
C ASP A 44 -0.07 15.61 0.13
N ALA A 45 -0.92 16.48 -0.42
CA ALA A 45 -2.23 16.08 -0.95
C ALA A 45 -2.13 15.05 -2.09
N ARG A 46 -1.08 15.15 -2.93
CA ARG A 46 -0.83 14.17 -4.01
C ARG A 46 -0.33 12.84 -3.46
N PHE A 47 0.53 12.85 -2.45
CA PHE A 47 1.01 11.64 -1.81
C PHE A 47 -0.12 10.90 -1.10
N GLU A 48 -0.92 11.59 -0.29
CA GLU A 48 -2.12 11.03 0.36
C GLU A 48 -3.08 10.39 -0.66
N ALA A 49 -3.33 11.07 -1.78
CA ALA A 49 -4.17 10.52 -2.85
C ALA A 49 -3.55 9.29 -3.53
N GLN A 50 -2.22 9.23 -3.66
CA GLN A 50 -1.52 8.06 -4.20
C GLN A 50 -1.54 6.89 -3.21
N ASP A 51 -1.29 7.14 -1.94
CA ASP A 51 -1.30 6.13 -0.89
C ASP A 51 -2.70 5.51 -0.75
N ALA A 52 -3.75 6.32 -0.72
CA ALA A 52 -5.13 5.82 -0.72
C ALA A 52 -5.43 4.95 -1.95
N LYS A 53 -4.98 5.36 -3.14
CA LYS A 53 -5.17 4.59 -4.37
C LYS A 53 -4.39 3.28 -4.36
N LEU A 54 -3.19 3.28 -3.81
CA LEU A 54 -2.37 2.06 -3.68
C LEU A 54 -2.98 1.11 -2.65
N GLY A 55 -3.42 1.62 -1.49
CA GLY A 55 -4.14 0.85 -0.47
C GLY A 55 -5.36 0.14 -1.05
N ALA A 56 -6.24 0.87 -1.74
CA ALA A 56 -7.42 0.29 -2.39
C ALA A 56 -7.07 -0.78 -3.45
N ARG A 57 -5.94 -0.62 -4.16
CA ARG A 57 -5.47 -1.60 -5.14
C ARG A 57 -4.93 -2.87 -4.47
N PHE A 58 -4.27 -2.75 -3.33
CA PHE A 58 -3.80 -3.89 -2.55
C PHE A 58 -4.98 -4.66 -1.97
N GLU A 59 -5.93 -3.99 -1.32
CA GLU A 59 -7.16 -4.62 -0.81
C GLU A 59 -7.93 -5.38 -1.91
N ALA A 60 -8.06 -4.77 -3.10
CA ALA A 60 -8.71 -5.43 -4.23
C ALA A 60 -7.92 -6.64 -4.77
N GLN A 61 -6.58 -6.62 -4.67
CA GLN A 61 -5.76 -7.77 -5.03
C GLN A 61 -5.87 -8.89 -4.00
N ASP A 62 -5.81 -8.56 -2.71
CA ASP A 62 -5.95 -9.53 -1.62
C ASP A 62 -7.28 -10.27 -1.72
N ALA A 63 -8.40 -9.54 -1.86
CA ALA A 63 -9.72 -10.15 -2.07
C ALA A 63 -9.77 -11.05 -3.31
N ARG A 64 -9.06 -10.70 -4.39
CA ARG A 64 -8.98 -11.52 -5.60
C ARG A 64 -8.14 -12.78 -5.38
N PHE A 65 -7.07 -12.69 -4.60
CA PHE A 65 -6.25 -13.83 -4.24
C PHE A 65 -7.01 -14.79 -3.33
N ASP A 66 -7.67 -14.28 -2.29
CA ASP A 66 -8.52 -15.07 -1.38
C ASP A 66 -9.58 -15.84 -2.16
N ALA A 67 -10.35 -15.16 -3.02
CA ALA A 67 -11.37 -15.81 -3.84
C ALA A 67 -10.79 -16.89 -4.78
N ARG A 68 -9.56 -16.70 -5.27
CA ARG A 68 -8.86 -17.70 -6.10
C ARG A 68 -8.40 -18.89 -5.28
N PHE A 69 -7.92 -18.68 -4.06
CA PHE A 69 -7.51 -19.75 -3.16
C PHE A 69 -8.73 -20.57 -2.72
N GLU A 70 -9.82 -19.94 -2.30
CA GLU A 70 -11.07 -20.63 -1.97
C GLU A 70 -11.59 -21.49 -3.14
N ALA A 71 -11.56 -20.94 -4.35
CA ALA A 71 -11.96 -21.69 -5.55
C ALA A 71 -11.03 -22.88 -5.84
N GLN A 72 -9.72 -22.75 -5.59
CA GLN A 72 -8.78 -23.85 -5.73
C GLN A 72 -8.99 -24.92 -4.66
N ASP A 73 -9.17 -24.52 -3.40
CA ASP A 73 -9.42 -25.43 -2.29
C ASP A 73 -10.70 -26.22 -2.51
N ALA A 74 -11.79 -25.59 -2.95
CA ALA A 74 -13.02 -26.27 -3.31
C ALA A 74 -12.81 -27.29 -4.46
N LYS A 75 -12.02 -26.91 -5.48
CA LYS A 75 -11.69 -27.81 -6.60
C LYS A 75 -10.85 -29.00 -6.14
N PHE A 76 -9.89 -28.79 -5.24
CA PHE A 76 -9.08 -29.87 -4.69
C PHE A 76 -9.90 -30.79 -3.78
N GLY A 77 -10.75 -30.23 -2.91
CA GLY A 77 -11.71 -30.99 -2.10
C GLY A 77 -12.57 -31.92 -2.95
N ALA A 78 -13.22 -31.39 -3.99
CA ALA A 78 -14.03 -32.21 -4.90
C ALA A 78 -13.24 -33.29 -5.65
N ARG A 79 -11.94 -33.08 -5.92
CA ARG A 79 -11.08 -34.10 -6.51
C ARG A 79 -10.71 -35.19 -5.50
N PHE A 80 -10.45 -34.81 -4.25
CA PHE A 80 -10.18 -35.78 -3.19
C PHE A 80 -11.40 -36.64 -2.89
N ASP A 81 -12.59 -36.04 -2.80
CA ASP A 81 -13.84 -36.78 -2.60
C ASP A 81 -14.07 -37.82 -3.71
N ARG A 82 -13.78 -37.44 -4.97
CA ARG A 82 -13.87 -38.37 -6.10
C ARG A 82 -12.87 -39.52 -5.99
N ILE A 83 -11.62 -39.22 -5.64
CA ILE A 83 -10.59 -40.24 -5.46
C ILE A 83 -10.98 -41.19 -4.33
N GLU A 84 -11.53 -40.67 -3.23
CA GLU A 84 -12.03 -41.49 -2.12
C GLU A 84 -13.12 -42.47 -2.58
N GLN A 85 -14.07 -41.99 -3.38
CA GLN A 85 -15.12 -42.84 -3.98
C GLN A 85 -14.53 -43.92 -4.90
N GLU A 86 -13.62 -43.56 -5.80
CA GLU A 86 -12.96 -44.52 -6.69
C GLU A 86 -12.19 -45.60 -5.90
N ILE A 87 -11.53 -45.22 -4.81
CA ILE A 87 -10.84 -46.17 -3.91
C ILE A 87 -11.84 -47.10 -3.22
N VAL A 88 -12.99 -46.59 -2.76
CA VAL A 88 -14.05 -47.42 -2.17
C VAL A 88 -14.57 -48.44 -3.19
N GLU A 89 -14.82 -48.02 -4.42
CA GLU A 89 -15.25 -48.91 -5.50
C GLU A 89 -14.23 -50.01 -5.77
N VAL A 90 -12.93 -49.66 -5.84
CA VAL A 90 -11.83 -50.63 -6.00
C VAL A 90 -11.80 -51.61 -4.83
N LYS A 91 -11.91 -51.16 -3.58
CA LYS A 91 -11.96 -52.03 -2.39
C LYS A 91 -13.12 -53.02 -2.45
N ILE A 92 -14.30 -52.57 -2.89
CA ILE A 92 -15.47 -53.44 -3.06
C ILE A 92 -15.20 -54.47 -4.16
N ALA A 93 -14.60 -54.07 -5.28
CA ALA A 93 -14.25 -54.99 -6.36
C ALA A 93 -13.27 -56.07 -5.90
N ILE A 94 -12.25 -55.70 -5.11
CA ILE A 94 -11.29 -56.65 -4.52
C ILE A 94 -12.01 -57.64 -3.58
N ALA A 95 -12.87 -57.16 -2.68
CA ALA A 95 -13.61 -58.03 -1.75
C ALA A 95 -14.51 -59.04 -2.48
N ARG A 96 -15.08 -58.66 -3.63
CA ARG A 96 -15.86 -59.58 -4.49
C ARG A 96 -14.97 -60.63 -5.17
N LEU A 97 -13.73 -60.28 -5.51
CA LEU A 97 -12.77 -61.19 -6.14
C LEU A 97 -12.19 -62.20 -5.14
N GLU A 98 -11.88 -61.77 -3.91
CA GLU A 98 -11.30 -62.63 -2.87
C GLU A 98 -12.30 -63.67 -2.34
N GLY A 99 -13.60 -63.35 -2.36
CA GLY A 99 -14.66 -64.27 -1.95
C GLY A 99 -14.71 -64.55 -0.44
N PRO A 100 -15.76 -65.22 0.07
CA PRO A 100 -15.91 -65.49 1.49
C PRO A 100 -14.82 -66.45 2.00
N ALA A 101 -14.26 -66.17 3.18
CA ALA A 101 -13.30 -67.07 3.83
C ALA A 101 -13.88 -68.52 3.88
N PRO A 102 -13.11 -69.55 3.48
CA PRO A 102 -13.61 -70.92 3.42
C PRO A 102 -14.15 -71.33 4.78
N ARG A 103 -15.42 -71.74 4.84
CA ARG A 103 -16.00 -72.34 6.05
C ARG A 103 -15.33 -73.69 6.23
N LEU A 104 -14.37 -73.76 7.15
CA LEU A 104 -13.80 -75.02 7.60
C LEU A 104 -14.92 -75.81 8.28
N ILE A 105 -15.50 -76.78 7.56
CA ILE A 105 -16.39 -77.76 8.17
C ILE A 105 -15.47 -78.65 9.01
N ALA A 106 -15.55 -78.50 10.34
CA ALA A 106 -14.90 -79.42 11.26
C ALA A 106 -15.53 -80.81 11.04
N ALA A 107 -14.84 -81.67 10.31
CA ALA A 107 -15.21 -83.08 10.18
C ALA A 107 -15.11 -83.72 11.56
N ARG A 108 -16.23 -84.29 12.01
CA ARG A 108 -16.38 -85.00 13.27
C ARG A 108 -16.17 -86.49 13.07
#